data_AF-A0A5E7AXI3-F1
#
_entry.id   AF-A0A5E7AXI3-F1
#
_cell.length_a   1.000
_cell.length_b   1.000
_cell.length_c   1.000
_cell.angle_alpha   90.00
_cell.angle_beta   90.00
_cell.angle_gamma   90.00
#
_symmetry.space_group_name_H-M   'P 1'
#
loop_
_entity.id
_entity.type
_entity.pdbx_description
1 polymer ?
#
loop_
_entity_poly.entity_id
_entity_poly.type
_entity_poly.pdbx_seq_one_letter_code
_entity_poly.pdbx_strand_id
1 'polypeptide(L)' 'MSLAAMRLIGFILGIFLITLAVSMAIPMITLVVYERSDDLSAFLWSSLITFVCGLLMIVRGRPETSQLRPRDMYLLTTAS' A
#
# COMPACT_ATOMS: atom_id res chain seq x y z
N MET A 1 7.16 -17.13 -11.99
CA MET A 1 7.31 -15.72 -12.41
C MET A 1 8.78 -15.34 -12.29
N SER A 2 9.29 -14.38 -13.06
CA SER A 2 10.68 -13.93 -12.86
C SER A 2 10.78 -13.12 -11.57
N LEU A 3 11.94 -13.19 -10.89
CA LEU A 3 12.20 -12.41 -9.68
C LEU A 3 12.02 -10.90 -9.92
N ALA A 4 12.38 -10.44 -11.12
CA ALA A 4 12.22 -9.04 -11.50
C ALA A 4 10.74 -8.61 -11.66
N ALA A 5 9.87 -9.46 -12.22
CA ALA A 5 8.45 -9.18 -12.29
C ALA A 5 7.81 -9.14 -10.88
N MET A 6 8.20 -10.06 -9.99
CA MET A 6 7.75 -10.06 -8.60
C MET A 6 8.19 -8.79 -7.85
N ARG A 7 9.42 -8.32 -8.08
CA ARG A 7 9.89 -7.02 -7.56
C ARG A 7 9.08 -5.85 -8.08
N LEU A 8 8.71 -5.85 -9.36
CA LEU A 8 7.92 -4.76 -9.95
C LEU A 8 6.50 -4.74 -9.38
N ILE A 9 5.86 -5.90 -9.25
CA ILE A 9 4.53 -6.01 -8.62
C ILE A 9 4.59 -5.54 -7.17
N GLY A 10 5.58 -6.02 -6.40
CA GLY A 10 5.77 -5.57 -5.01
C GLY A 10 5.98 -4.06 -4.91
N PHE A 11 6.73 -3.47 -5.83
CA PHE A 11 6.92 -2.02 -5.90
C PHE A 11 5.60 -1.27 -6.16
N ILE A 12 4.78 -1.73 -7.12
CA ILE A 12 3.47 -1.10 -7.41
C ILE A 12 2.51 -1.26 -6.22
N LEU A 13 2.44 -2.45 -5.64
CA LEU A 13 1.63 -2.70 -4.43
C LEU A 13 2.09 -1.83 -3.27
N GLY A 14 3.40 -1.63 -3.09
CA GLY A 14 3.92 -0.73 -2.07
C GLY A 14 3.44 0.71 -2.23
N ILE A 15 3.37 1.22 -3.47
CA ILE A 15 2.79 2.55 -3.76
C ILE A 15 1.30 2.58 -3.41
N PHE A 16 0.54 1.53 -3.72
CA PHE A 16 -0.89 1.45 -3.37
C PHE A 16 -1.09 1.42 -1.86
N LEU A 17 -0.28 0.66 -1.10
CA LEU A 17 -0.34 0.64 0.35
C LEU A 17 -0.04 2.00 0.98
N ILE A 18 0.96 2.72 0.46
CA ILE A 18 1.26 4.09 0.94
C ILE A 18 0.08 5.01 0.66
N THR A 19 -0.49 4.96 -0.55
CA THR A 19 -1.65 5.77 -0.93
C THR A 19 -2.86 5.47 -0.04
N LEU A 20 -3.12 4.20 0.24
CA LEU A 20 -4.19 3.76 1.13
C LEU A 20 -3.96 4.24 2.57
N ALA A 21 -2.74 4.11 3.09
CA ALA A 21 -2.39 4.56 4.42
C ALA A 21 -2.58 6.08 4.59
N VAL A 22 -2.19 6.88 3.58
CA VAL A 22 -2.43 8.32 3.55
C VAL A 22 -3.93 8.62 3.46
N SER A 23 -4.68 7.85 2.66
CA SER A 23 -6.13 8.01 2.52
C SER A 23 -6.90 7.75 3.83
N MET A 24 -6.34 6.96 4.74
CA MET A 24 -6.89 6.78 6.10
C MET A 24 -6.89 8.06 6.93
N ALA A 25 -6.17 9.13 6.53
CA ALA A 25 -6.29 10.44 7.16
C ALA A 25 -7.72 10.99 7.06
N ILE A 26 -8.46 10.68 5.97
CA ILE A 26 -9.83 11.14 5.77
C ILE A 26 -10.77 10.63 6.88
N PRO A 27 -10.92 9.30 7.11
CA PRO A 27 -11.75 8.81 8.21
C PRO A 27 -11.23 9.22 9.59
N MET A 28 -9.91 9.34 9.79
CA MET A 28 -9.36 9.83 11.06
C MET A 28 -9.78 11.28 11.36
N ILE A 29 -9.73 12.17 10.38
CA ILE A 29 -10.21 13.56 10.52
C ILE A 29 -11.70 13.55 10.86
N THR A 30 -12.50 12.72 10.18
CA THR A 30 -13.93 12.56 10.49
C THR A 30 -14.15 12.14 11.93
N LEU A 31 -13.43 11.14 12.45
CA LEU A 31 -13.56 10.70 13.84
C LEU A 31 -13.24 11.82 14.84
N VAL A 32 -12.21 12.63 14.57
CA VAL A 32 -11.87 13.78 15.41
C VAL A 32 -12.96 14.84 15.37
N VAL A 33 -13.52 15.15 14.19
CA VAL A 33 -14.60 16.14 14.02
C VAL A 33 -15.88 15.73 14.75
N TYR A 34 -16.18 14.42 14.80
CA TYR A 34 -17.35 13.87 15.48
C TYR A 34 -17.06 13.41 16.93
N GLU A 35 -15.92 13.80 17.50
CA GLU A 35 -15.51 13.48 18.88
C GLU A 35 -15.47 11.97 19.21
N ARG A 36 -15.39 11.11 18.20
CA ARG A 36 -15.41 9.65 18.34
C ARG A 36 -14.01 9.08 18.46
N SER A 37 -13.39 9.35 19.60
CA SER A 37 -11.96 9.07 19.85
C SER A 37 -11.64 7.59 20.08
N ASP A 38 -12.62 6.78 20.48
CA ASP A 38 -12.41 5.35 20.82
C ASP A 38 -11.87 4.54 19.63
N ASP A 39 -12.32 4.87 18.42
CA ASP A 39 -11.93 4.19 17.18
C ASP A 39 -10.63 4.75 16.57
N LEU A 40 -10.18 5.93 17.01
CA LEU A 40 -9.05 6.64 16.41
C LEU A 40 -7.74 5.85 16.51
N SER A 41 -7.53 5.17 17.65
CA SER A 41 -6.34 4.35 17.88
C SER A 41 -6.21 3.21 16.87
N ALA A 42 -7.33 2.56 16.51
CA ALA A 42 -7.34 1.46 15.55
C ALA A 42 -6.97 1.93 14.14
N PHE A 43 -7.50 3.08 13.71
CA PHE A 43 -7.15 3.68 12.42
C PHE A 43 -5.69 4.12 12.38
N LEU A 44 -5.18 4.71 13.46
CA LEU A 44 -3.78 5.15 13.56
C LEU A 44 -2.81 3.98 13.40
N TRP A 45 -3.00 2.92 14.19
CA TRP A 45 -2.14 1.73 14.13
C TRP A 45 -2.23 1.02 12.78
N SER A 46 -3.44 0.87 12.23
CA SER A 46 -3.64 0.24 10.93
C SER A 46 -2.97 1.05 9.81
N SER A 47 -3.12 2.38 9.83
CA SER A 47 -2.46 3.27 8.87
C SER A 47 -0.93 3.19 8.99
N LEU A 48 -0.39 3.23 10.22
CA LEU A 48 1.06 3.16 10.46
C LEU A 48 1.66 1.85 9.94
N ILE A 49 1.05 0.71 10.27
CA ILE A 49 1.54 -0.61 9.81
C ILE A 49 1.47 -0.68 8.28
N THR A 50 0.34 -0.27 7.69
CA THR A 50 0.16 -0.26 6.23
C THR A 50 1.21 0.61 5.55
N PHE A 51 1.48 1.80 6.09
CA PHE A 51 2.48 2.73 5.58
C PHE A 51 3.90 2.15 5.64
N VAL A 52 4.28 1.55 6.77
CA VAL A 52 5.60 0.92 6.95
C VAL A 52 5.76 -0.27 6.01
N CYS A 53 4.74 -1.12 5.86
CA CYS A 53 4.75 -2.23 4.90
C CYS A 53 4.93 -1.70 3.46
N GLY A 54 4.20 -0.66 3.08
CA GLY A 54 4.34 -0.02 1.77
C GLY A 54 5.76 0.51 1.54
N LEU A 55 6.35 1.19 2.54
CA LEU A 55 7.74 1.67 2.50
C LEU A 55 8.75 0.53 2.31
N LEU A 56 8.61 -0.55 3.09
CA LEU A 56 9.49 -1.73 2.99
C LEU A 56 9.42 -2.40 1.61
N MET A 57 8.25 -2.36 0.95
CA MET A 57 8.08 -2.90 -0.39
C MET A 57 8.74 -2.04 -1.48
N ILE A 58 8.77 -0.72 -1.31
CA ILE A 58 9.37 0.20 -2.30
C ILE A 58 10.87 0.47 -2.07
N VAL A 59 11.42 0.16 -0.90
CA VAL A 59 12.80 0.54 -0.50
C VAL A 59 13.88 0.04 -1.46
N ARG A 60 13.63 -1.08 -2.15
CA ARG A 60 14.56 -1.67 -3.13
C ARG A 60 14.53 -0.99 -4.51
N GLY A 61 13.75 0.09 -4.66
CA GLY A 61 13.65 0.90 -5.87
C GLY A 61 12.92 0.23 -7.02
N ARG A 62 12.65 1.02 -8.07
CA ARG A 62 12.00 0.56 -9.29
C ARG A 62 12.93 -0.41 -10.06
N PRO A 63 12.51 -1.66 -10.33
CA PRO A 63 13.30 -2.58 -11.14
C PRO A 63 13.27 -2.20 -12.63
N GLU A 64 14.36 -2.45 -13.35
CA GLU A 64 14.56 -2.08 -14.76
C GLU A 64 13.72 -2.89 -15.78
N THR A 65 12.98 -3.90 -15.33
CA THR A 65 12.15 -4.72 -16.22
C THR A 65 10.95 -3.94 -16.75
N SER A 66 10.98 -3.68 -18.05
CA SER A 66 10.09 -2.76 -18.77
C SER A 66 8.67 -3.28 -19.01
N GLN A 67 8.41 -4.59 -18.99
CA GLN A 67 7.08 -5.13 -19.34
C GLN A 67 6.64 -6.32 -18.46
N LEU A 68 5.47 -6.17 -17.82
CA LEU A 68 4.73 -7.27 -17.21
C LEU A 68 4.04 -8.08 -18.30
N ARG A 69 4.03 -9.41 -18.19
CA ARG A 69 3.19 -10.23 -19.05
C ARG A 69 1.74 -10.11 -18.58
N PRO A 70 0.73 -10.30 -19.44
CA PRO A 70 -0.69 -10.22 -19.04
C PRO A 70 -1.05 -11.05 -17.81
N ARG A 71 -0.45 -12.24 -17.68
CA ARG A 71 -0.64 -13.10 -16.50
C ARG A 71 -0.14 -12.49 -15.19
N ASP A 72 0.93 -11.70 -15.24
CA ASP A 72 1.53 -11.05 -14.07
C ASP A 72 0.67 -9.83 -13.65
N MET A 73 -0.06 -9.22 -14.61
CA MET A 73 -1.07 -8.19 -14.35
C MET A 73 -2.29 -8.73 -13.59
N TYR A 74 -2.75 -9.96 -13.85
CA TYR A 74 -3.85 -10.53 -13.04
C TYR A 74 -3.47 -10.62 -11.56
N LEU A 75 -2.22 -11.00 -11.27
CA LEU A 75 -1.73 -11.01 -9.89
C LEU A 75 -1.76 -9.62 -9.27
N LEU A 76 -1.36 -8.58 -10.03
CA LEU A 76 -1.40 -7.20 -9.55
C LEU A 76 -2.80 -6.79 -9.11
N THR A 77 -3.83 -7.11 -9.89
CA THR A 77 -5.22 -6.74 -9.58
C THR A 77 -5.87 -7.59 -8.50
N THR A 78 -5.43 -8.84 -8.31
CA THR A 78 -5.96 -9.70 -7.24
C THR A 78 -5.33 -9.38 -5.89
N ALA A 79 -4.07 -8.93 -5.89
CA ALA A 79 -3.33 -8.63 -4.66
C ALA A 79 -3.45 -7.16 -4.20
N SER A 80 -4.05 -6.29 -5.02
CA SER A 80 -4.29 -4.88 -4.71
C SER A 80 -5.53 -4.64 -3.87
#